data_AF-A0A3A4WS06-F1
#
_entry.id   AF-A0A3A4WS06-F1
#
_cell.length_a   1.000
_cell.length_b   1.000
_cell.length_c   1.000
_cell.angle_alpha   90.00
_cell.angle_beta   90.00
_cell.angle_gamma   90.00
#
_symmetry.space_group_name_H-M   'P 1'
#
loop_
_entity.id
_entity.type
_entity.pdbx_description
1 polymer ?
#
loop_
_entity_poly.entity_id
_entity_poly.type
_entity_poly.pdbx_seq_one_letter_code
_entity_poly.pdbx_strand_id
1 'polypeptide(L)'
;MEPETFAQTHPSEGESIFFRAPGVQFDMKCYMVVTCFIDLGGGGNPVNKMEKAGSEQIVRLNQSDFGFTAEVIRRSGVNIHTCWQCRTCSSGCPFVHAMERPPNYVIRLVQLGLKKEALETSGIWICVGCNTCSVQCPNCIDISAVNDVLRRMAIEERVVVPEPNILDFHRAVLQSIKRHGRTHKLEVMLRYRLKRWDLFSDLRVGFRMLAKRKLELLPSRSSNLREIKKLFEEKKRI
;
A
#
# COMPACT_ATOMS: atom_id res chain seq x y z
N MET A 1 -26.23 41.38 -19.24
CA MET A 1 -24.76 41.49 -19.26
C MET A 1 -24.23 40.34 -18.42
N GLU A 2 -24.21 39.16 -19.04
CA GLU A 2 -23.49 38.00 -18.51
C GLU A 2 -22.01 38.13 -18.85
N PRO A 3 -21.14 37.45 -18.09
CA PRO A 3 -19.95 36.88 -18.69
C PRO A 3 -19.88 35.37 -18.42
N GLU A 4 -20.19 34.63 -19.49
CA GLU A 4 -19.44 33.50 -20.04
C GLU A 4 -19.06 32.35 -19.10
N THR A 5 -19.94 31.35 -19.14
CA THR A 5 -19.69 29.95 -18.85
C THR A 5 -18.54 29.44 -19.71
N PHE A 6 -17.37 29.20 -19.12
CA PHE A 6 -16.27 28.50 -19.79
C PHE A 6 -16.61 27.01 -19.88
N ALA A 7 -17.38 26.68 -20.91
CA ALA A 7 -17.57 25.34 -21.40
C ALA A 7 -16.22 24.79 -21.86
N GLN A 8 -15.63 23.90 -21.06
CA GLN A 8 -14.63 22.97 -21.60
C GLN A 8 -15.41 21.82 -22.22
N THR A 9 -15.47 21.90 -23.54
CA THR A 9 -15.91 20.88 -24.49
C THR A 9 -15.44 19.49 -24.09
N HIS A 10 -16.40 18.63 -23.78
CA HIS A 10 -16.20 17.19 -23.77
C HIS A 10 -15.75 16.72 -25.16
N PRO A 11 -14.60 16.04 -25.28
CA PRO A 11 -14.37 15.19 -26.44
C PRO A 11 -15.37 14.03 -26.37
N SER A 12 -16.19 13.98 -27.41
CA SER A 12 -17.02 12.85 -27.81
C SER A 12 -16.30 11.52 -27.63
N GLU A 13 -17.00 10.60 -26.98
CA GLU A 13 -16.98 9.15 -27.19
C GLU A 13 -15.69 8.54 -27.74
N GLY A 14 -14.95 7.86 -26.86
CA GLY A 14 -14.08 6.76 -27.29
C GLY A 14 -12.58 7.02 -27.31
N GLU A 15 -11.99 7.45 -26.19
CA GLU A 15 -10.58 7.16 -25.89
C GLU A 15 -10.27 7.28 -24.39
N SER A 16 -10.84 6.38 -23.60
CA SER A 16 -10.32 6.11 -22.27
C SER A 16 -9.00 5.36 -22.41
N ILE A 17 -7.86 6.06 -22.33
CA ILE A 17 -6.56 5.41 -22.08
C ILE A 17 -6.54 5.01 -20.59
N PHE A 18 -7.43 4.07 -20.28
CA PHE A 18 -7.54 3.37 -19.02
C PHE A 18 -6.58 2.19 -19.13
N PHE A 19 -5.29 2.42 -18.89
CA PHE A 19 -4.34 1.31 -18.66
C PHE A 19 -4.56 0.74 -17.26
N ARG A 20 -5.75 0.18 -17.04
CA ARG A 20 -6.01 -0.77 -15.96
C ARG A 20 -5.70 -2.13 -16.55
N ALA A 21 -4.58 -2.71 -16.15
CA ALA A 21 -4.25 -4.09 -16.46
C ALA A 21 -5.49 -4.98 -16.15
N PRO A 22 -6.05 -5.69 -17.15
CA PRO A 22 -7.23 -6.50 -16.94
C PRO A 22 -6.83 -7.75 -16.14
N GLY A 23 -7.48 -7.98 -15.00
CA GLY A 23 -7.46 -9.30 -14.34
C GLY A 23 -6.85 -9.38 -12.94
N VAL A 24 -6.50 -8.27 -12.28
CA VAL A 24 -6.16 -8.30 -10.84
C VAL A 24 -7.43 -8.13 -10.01
N GLN A 25 -8.17 -9.22 -9.85
CA GLN A 25 -9.26 -9.29 -8.89
C GLN A 25 -8.64 -9.38 -7.48
N PHE A 26 -8.46 -8.23 -6.83
CA PHE A 26 -8.03 -8.17 -5.43
C PHE A 26 -9.22 -8.66 -4.57
N ASP A 27 -9.21 -9.95 -4.23
CA ASP A 27 -10.22 -10.55 -3.36
C ASP A 27 -10.08 -9.99 -1.93
N MET A 28 -11.01 -9.12 -1.55
CA MET A 28 -11.07 -8.49 -0.22
C MET A 28 -11.21 -9.53 0.92
N LYS A 29 -11.70 -10.75 0.63
CA LYS A 29 -11.73 -11.87 1.58
C LYS A 29 -10.34 -12.45 1.86
N CYS A 30 -9.39 -12.27 0.94
CA CYS A 30 -7.99 -12.64 1.14
C CYS A 30 -7.31 -11.76 2.21
N TYR A 31 -7.75 -10.50 2.31
CA TYR A 31 -7.14 -9.54 3.24
C TYR A 31 -7.67 -9.68 4.67
N MET A 32 -8.96 -9.97 4.83
CA MET A 32 -9.59 -10.20 6.15
C MET A 32 -9.00 -11.40 6.90
N VAL A 33 -8.42 -12.36 6.17
CA VAL A 33 -7.66 -13.49 6.73
C VAL A 33 -6.31 -13.02 7.26
N VAL A 34 -5.63 -12.10 6.57
CA VAL A 34 -4.31 -11.60 6.96
C VAL A 34 -4.41 -10.71 8.19
N THR A 35 -5.44 -9.85 8.30
CA THR A 35 -5.68 -9.05 9.52
C THR A 35 -6.03 -9.94 10.71
N CYS A 36 -6.90 -10.93 10.52
CA CYS A 36 -7.26 -11.86 11.59
C CYS A 36 -6.08 -12.76 12.02
N PHE A 37 -5.10 -13.01 11.14
CA PHE A 37 -3.87 -13.75 11.50
C PHE A 37 -2.80 -12.89 12.16
N ILE A 38 -2.70 -11.60 11.82
CA ILE A 38 -1.79 -10.67 12.50
C ILE A 38 -2.25 -10.44 13.96
N ASP A 39 -3.56 -10.49 14.21
CA ASP A 39 -4.13 -10.29 15.54
C ASP A 39 -4.14 -11.55 16.43
N LEU A 40 -3.93 -12.76 15.88
CA LEU A 40 -4.03 -14.02 16.64
C LEU A 40 -2.71 -14.76 16.88
N GLY A 41 -1.63 -14.39 16.18
CA GLY A 41 -0.30 -15.02 16.32
C GLY A 41 0.79 -14.13 16.90
N GLY A 42 0.46 -12.89 17.29
CA GLY A 42 1.40 -11.97 17.92
C GLY A 42 1.27 -12.02 19.45
N GLY A 43 2.16 -12.76 20.11
CA GLY A 43 2.47 -12.57 21.54
C GLY A 43 3.15 -11.22 21.80
N GLY A 44 2.54 -10.14 21.33
CA GLY A 44 2.87 -8.76 21.69
C GLY A 44 1.69 -8.23 22.49
N ASN A 45 1.92 -7.95 23.77
CA ASN A 45 0.95 -7.37 24.68
C ASN A 45 0.24 -6.16 24.01
N PRO A 46 -1.09 -6.19 23.79
CA PRO A 46 -1.82 -5.10 23.13
C PRO A 46 -1.76 -3.79 23.93
N VAL A 47 -1.36 -3.85 25.20
CA VAL A 47 -1.20 -2.68 26.07
C VAL A 47 0.04 -1.84 25.70
N ASN A 48 1.12 -2.44 25.21
CA ASN A 48 2.38 -1.71 24.92
C ASN A 48 2.37 -0.92 23.60
N LYS A 49 1.36 -1.10 22.73
CA LYS A 49 1.27 -0.36 21.46
C LYS A 49 0.56 0.99 21.62
N MET A 50 -0.29 1.15 22.64
CA MET A 50 -0.94 2.42 22.97
C MET A 50 0.02 3.40 23.68
N GLU A 51 1.04 2.92 24.40
CA GLU A 51 2.03 3.80 25.07
C GLU A 51 2.95 4.54 24.08
N LYS A 52 3.09 4.06 22.83
CA LYS A 52 3.80 4.79 21.76
C LYS A 52 2.94 5.81 21.02
N ALA A 53 1.67 6.00 21.39
CA ALA A 53 0.81 7.02 20.79
C ALA A 53 1.11 8.45 21.29
N GLY A 54 2.00 8.59 22.29
CA GLY A 54 2.32 9.85 22.97
C GLY A 54 3.76 10.35 22.84
N SER A 55 4.58 9.83 21.90
CA SER A 55 5.89 10.44 21.63
C SER A 55 5.68 11.69 20.78
N GLU A 56 5.77 12.86 21.41
CA GLU A 56 5.84 14.16 20.75
C GLU A 56 7.10 14.20 19.87
N GLN A 57 6.92 13.82 18.60
CA GLN A 57 8.01 13.74 17.64
C GLN A 57 8.21 15.14 17.04
N ILE A 58 9.30 15.79 17.42
CA ILE A 58 9.68 17.12 16.92
C ILE A 58 10.04 17.00 15.44
N VAL A 59 9.18 17.53 14.58
CA VAL A 59 9.45 17.67 13.14
C VAL A 59 10.33 18.91 12.92
N ARG A 60 11.53 18.73 12.37
CA ARG A 60 12.47 19.84 12.13
C ARG A 60 12.27 20.41 10.73
N LEU A 61 11.60 21.55 10.63
CA LEU A 61 11.30 22.20 9.34
C LEU A 61 12.54 22.73 8.59
N ASN A 62 13.68 22.87 9.26
CA ASN A 62 14.93 23.32 8.64
C ASN A 62 15.55 22.29 7.67
N GLN A 63 15.02 21.07 7.63
CA GLN A 63 15.45 19.99 6.72
C GLN A 63 14.52 19.85 5.50
N SER A 64 13.69 20.85 5.22
CA SER A 64 12.75 20.82 4.09
C SER A 64 13.48 20.89 2.74
N ASP A 65 13.19 19.90 1.88
CA ASP A 65 13.65 19.85 0.50
C ASP A 65 12.45 20.04 -0.44
N PHE A 66 12.34 21.21 -1.07
CA PHE A 66 11.26 21.50 -2.02
C PHE A 66 11.38 20.69 -3.33
N GLY A 67 12.59 20.21 -3.68
CA GLY A 67 12.81 19.32 -4.81
C GLY A 67 12.15 17.96 -4.61
N PHE A 68 12.08 17.48 -3.37
CA PHE A 68 11.39 16.23 -3.03
C PHE A 68 9.90 16.26 -3.38
N THR A 69 9.19 17.35 -3.06
CA THR A 69 7.77 17.48 -3.40
C THR A 69 7.54 17.40 -4.90
N ALA A 70 8.35 18.11 -5.69
CA ALA A 70 8.29 18.10 -7.15
C ALA A 70 8.61 16.70 -7.73
N GLU A 71 9.56 15.99 -7.14
CA GLU A 71 9.89 14.60 -7.50
C GLU A 71 8.71 13.66 -7.30
N VAL A 72 8.05 13.74 -6.14
CA VAL A 72 6.89 12.90 -5.83
C VAL A 72 5.73 13.19 -6.78
N ILE A 73 5.46 14.46 -7.07
CA ILE A 73 4.43 14.86 -8.05
C ILE A 73 4.76 14.26 -9.43
N ARG A 74 6.01 14.39 -9.89
CA ARG A 74 6.45 13.90 -11.20
C ARG A 74 6.31 12.38 -11.33
N ARG A 75 6.69 11.63 -10.29
CA ARG A 75 6.64 10.16 -10.29
C ARG A 75 5.23 9.60 -10.09
N SER A 76 4.39 10.30 -9.33
CA SER A 76 3.02 9.84 -9.00
C SER A 76 1.98 10.33 -10.02
N GLY A 77 2.23 11.43 -10.71
CA GLY A 77 1.23 12.12 -11.53
C GLY A 77 0.16 12.83 -10.70
N VAL A 78 0.33 12.95 -9.38
CA VAL A 78 -0.68 13.48 -8.45
C VAL A 78 -0.26 14.86 -7.95
N ASN A 79 -1.12 15.86 -8.16
CA ASN A 79 -0.89 17.20 -7.61
C ASN A 79 -1.30 17.28 -6.13
N ILE A 80 -0.34 17.06 -5.23
CA ILE A 80 -0.53 17.08 -3.78
C ILE A 80 -0.71 18.48 -3.18
N HIS A 81 -0.41 19.57 -3.92
CA HIS A 81 -0.61 20.94 -3.42
C HIS A 81 -2.09 21.28 -3.20
N THR A 82 -2.98 20.56 -3.88
CA THR A 82 -4.44 20.68 -3.70
C THR A 82 -4.91 20.21 -2.31
N CYS A 83 -4.08 19.48 -1.55
CA CYS A 83 -4.50 18.98 -0.24
C CYS A 83 -4.55 20.08 0.82
N TRP A 84 -5.76 20.42 1.26
CA TRP A 84 -6.06 21.31 2.38
C TRP A 84 -6.26 20.61 3.74
N GLN A 85 -5.82 19.35 3.88
CA GLN A 85 -5.79 18.63 5.17
C GLN A 85 -7.16 18.41 5.86
N CYS A 86 -8.22 18.13 5.09
CA CYS A 86 -9.57 17.84 5.61
C CYS A 86 -9.70 16.51 6.40
N ARG A 87 -8.70 15.63 6.34
CA ARG A 87 -8.62 14.32 7.04
C ARG A 87 -9.64 13.25 6.66
N THR A 88 -10.48 13.44 5.64
CA THR A 88 -11.43 12.42 5.16
C THR A 88 -10.74 11.08 4.82
N CYS A 89 -9.55 11.14 4.21
CA CYS A 89 -8.75 9.96 3.88
C CYS A 89 -8.33 9.14 5.11
N SER A 90 -8.18 9.79 6.27
CA SER A 90 -7.77 9.14 7.51
C SER A 90 -8.95 8.50 8.22
N SER A 91 -10.11 9.17 8.23
CA SER A 91 -11.36 8.62 8.75
C SER A 91 -11.88 7.44 7.92
N GLY A 92 -11.66 7.46 6.60
CA GLY A 92 -12.06 6.38 5.70
C GLY A 92 -11.11 5.18 5.65
N CYS A 93 -9.91 5.28 6.24
CA CYS A 93 -8.92 4.22 6.14
C CYS A 93 -9.20 3.09 7.14
N PRO A 94 -9.48 1.84 6.68
CA PRO A 94 -9.72 0.72 7.59
C PRO A 94 -8.47 0.28 8.37
N PHE A 95 -7.29 0.72 7.94
CA PHE A 95 -6.00 0.37 8.56
C PHE A 95 -5.40 1.47 9.42
N VAL A 96 -6.12 2.59 9.62
CA VAL A 96 -5.59 3.76 10.33
C VAL A 96 -5.09 3.41 11.73
N HIS A 97 -5.74 2.47 12.43
CA HIS A 97 -5.36 2.02 13.77
C HIS A 97 -4.04 1.23 13.81
N ALA A 98 -3.65 0.61 12.70
CA ALA A 98 -2.38 -0.10 12.59
C ALA A 98 -1.24 0.83 12.20
N MET A 99 -1.55 1.98 11.58
CA MET A 99 -0.58 2.97 11.11
C MET A 99 -0.12 3.87 12.26
N GLU A 100 1.19 4.15 12.31
CA GLU A 100 1.74 5.15 13.23
C GLU A 100 1.27 6.56 12.87
N ARG A 101 1.25 6.88 11.56
CA ARG A 101 0.81 8.15 11.03
C ARG A 101 -0.28 7.93 9.98
N PRO A 102 -1.40 8.67 10.04
CA PRO A 102 -2.51 8.50 9.12
C PRO A 102 -2.18 9.05 7.72
N PRO A 103 -2.94 8.67 6.66
CA PRO A 103 -2.65 9.04 5.29
C PRO A 103 -2.52 10.55 5.03
N ASN A 104 -3.34 11.39 5.68
CA ASN A 104 -3.25 12.84 5.52
C ASN A 104 -1.90 13.41 6.02
N TYR A 105 -1.33 12.79 7.06
CA TYR A 105 -0.06 13.20 7.64
C TYR A 105 1.09 12.93 6.68
N VAL A 106 1.09 11.77 6.01
CA VAL A 106 2.07 11.45 4.97
C VAL A 106 2.04 12.50 3.85
N ILE A 107 0.84 12.86 3.36
CA ILE A 107 0.71 13.93 2.36
C ILE A 107 1.27 15.26 2.87
N ARG A 108 1.04 15.59 4.16
CA ARG A 108 1.58 16.81 4.76
C ARG A 108 3.10 16.80 4.81
N LEU A 109 3.73 15.68 5.15
CA LEU A 109 5.20 15.55 5.15
C LEU A 109 5.77 15.82 3.76
N VAL A 110 5.13 15.27 2.71
CA VAL A 110 5.55 15.52 1.32
C VAL A 110 5.36 16.98 0.91
N GLN A 111 4.23 17.61 1.29
CA GLN A 111 4.00 19.04 1.04
C GLN A 111 5.04 19.94 1.71
N LEU A 112 5.56 19.53 2.88
CA LEU A 112 6.57 20.26 3.64
C LEU A 112 8.00 19.95 3.17
N GLY A 113 8.19 19.08 2.18
CA GLY A 113 9.52 18.68 1.71
C GLY A 113 10.29 17.80 2.72
N LEU A 114 9.61 17.23 3.71
CA LEU A 114 10.22 16.44 4.78
C LEU A 114 10.45 15.00 4.33
N LYS A 115 11.47 14.84 3.50
CA LYS A 115 11.77 13.60 2.80
C LYS A 115 12.03 12.44 3.75
N LYS A 116 12.92 12.63 4.73
CA LYS A 116 13.33 11.58 5.64
C LYS A 116 12.14 11.03 6.42
N GLU A 117 11.35 11.92 7.02
CA GLU A 117 10.17 11.59 7.79
C GLU A 117 9.11 10.90 6.93
N ALA A 118 8.92 11.34 5.68
CA ALA A 118 7.97 10.73 4.76
C ALA A 118 8.36 9.29 4.39
N LEU A 119 9.64 9.02 4.16
CA LEU A 119 10.15 7.70 3.75
C LEU A 119 10.29 6.72 4.93
N GLU A 120 10.57 7.22 6.13
CA GLU A 120 10.69 6.43 7.36
C GLU A 120 9.34 6.16 8.06
N THR A 121 8.23 6.67 7.54
CA THR A 121 6.91 6.47 8.14
C THR A 121 6.40 5.04 7.90
N SER A 122 5.99 4.32 8.96
CA SER A 122 5.41 2.96 8.84
C SER A 122 4.10 2.92 8.03
N GLY A 123 3.34 4.03 8.01
CA GLY A 123 2.07 4.17 7.28
C GLY A 123 2.17 3.89 5.78
N ILE A 124 3.30 4.22 5.12
CA ILE A 124 3.48 3.93 3.69
C ILE A 124 3.59 2.41 3.42
N TRP A 125 4.06 1.63 4.40
CA TRP A 125 4.23 0.18 4.28
C TRP A 125 2.94 -0.57 4.62
N ILE A 126 2.17 -0.06 5.59
CA ILE A 126 0.89 -0.65 5.99
C ILE A 126 -0.21 -0.39 4.94
N CYS A 127 -0.10 0.68 4.15
CA CYS A 127 -1.06 1.00 3.10
C CYS A 127 -1.19 -0.14 2.07
N VAL A 128 -2.41 -0.61 1.82
CA VAL A 128 -2.65 -1.75 0.93
C VAL A 128 -3.15 -1.37 -0.45
N GLY A 129 -3.21 -0.07 -0.75
CA GLY A 129 -3.70 0.43 -2.03
C GLY A 129 -5.18 0.12 -2.29
N CYS A 130 -6.02 0.11 -1.25
CA CYS A 130 -7.47 -0.12 -1.41
C CYS A 130 -8.20 1.06 -2.08
N ASN A 131 -7.55 2.22 -2.23
CA ASN A 131 -8.07 3.44 -2.87
C ASN A 131 -9.30 4.07 -2.21
N THR A 132 -9.73 3.60 -1.03
CA THR A 132 -10.83 4.23 -0.27
C THR A 132 -10.56 5.71 -0.02
N CYS A 133 -9.34 6.04 0.36
CA CYS A 133 -8.89 7.41 0.61
C CYS A 133 -8.96 8.30 -0.64
N SER A 134 -8.64 7.76 -1.82
CA SER A 134 -8.68 8.47 -3.09
C SER A 134 -10.13 8.74 -3.53
N VAL A 135 -11.01 7.75 -3.37
CA VAL A 135 -12.44 7.85 -3.73
C VAL A 135 -13.19 8.88 -2.86
N GLN A 136 -12.88 8.95 -1.58
CA GLN A 136 -13.53 9.90 -0.66
C GLN A 136 -12.86 11.28 -0.64
N CYS A 137 -11.76 11.49 -1.37
CA CYS A 137 -11.06 12.75 -1.37
C CYS A 137 -11.85 13.81 -2.16
N PRO A 138 -12.25 14.95 -1.54
CA PRO A 138 -12.95 16.01 -2.27
C PRO A 138 -12.07 16.67 -3.36
N ASN A 139 -10.74 16.53 -3.26
CA ASN A 139 -9.78 17.08 -4.21
C ASN A 139 -9.23 16.01 -5.17
N CYS A 140 -9.82 14.82 -5.21
CA CYS A 140 -9.44 13.71 -6.11
C CYS A 140 -7.95 13.33 -6.04
N ILE A 141 -7.35 13.40 -4.85
CA ILE A 141 -5.93 13.07 -4.66
C ILE A 141 -5.77 11.55 -4.57
N ASP A 142 -4.98 10.97 -5.48
CA ASP A 142 -4.65 9.54 -5.41
C ASP A 142 -3.51 9.27 -4.41
N ILE A 143 -3.90 9.13 -3.14
CA ILE A 143 -2.98 8.90 -2.02
C ILE A 143 -2.30 7.52 -2.13
N SER A 144 -2.96 6.52 -2.72
CA SER A 144 -2.35 5.22 -2.94
C SER A 144 -1.18 5.30 -3.92
N ALA A 145 -1.34 6.03 -5.03
CA ALA A 145 -0.27 6.26 -5.99
C ALA A 145 0.92 7.00 -5.37
N VAL A 146 0.64 8.00 -4.52
CA VAL A 146 1.68 8.70 -3.76
C VAL A 146 2.43 7.73 -2.83
N ASN A 147 1.72 6.91 -2.05
CA ASN A 147 2.35 5.91 -1.17
C ASN A 147 3.17 4.88 -1.95
N ASP A 148 2.73 4.46 -3.14
CA ASP A 148 3.49 3.59 -4.02
C ASP A 148 4.82 4.20 -4.46
N VAL A 149 4.82 5.48 -4.80
CA VAL A 149 6.04 6.23 -5.14
C VAL A 149 6.96 6.34 -3.94
N LEU A 150 6.43 6.72 -2.77
CA LEU A 150 7.21 6.83 -1.54
C LEU A 150 7.87 5.50 -1.17
N ARG A 151 7.15 4.37 -1.29
CA ARG A 151 7.74 3.03 -1.08
C ARG A 151 8.89 2.74 -2.02
N ARG A 152 8.76 3.09 -3.31
CA ARG A 152 9.83 2.90 -4.30
C ARG A 152 11.05 3.74 -3.95
N MET A 153 10.86 5.03 -3.65
CA MET A 153 11.93 5.93 -3.22
C MET A 153 12.63 5.42 -1.95
N ALA A 154 11.88 4.94 -0.96
CA ALA A 154 12.46 4.36 0.25
C ALA A 154 13.35 3.13 -0.03
N ILE A 155 12.96 2.29 -0.99
CA ILE A 155 13.77 1.14 -1.43
C ILE A 155 15.02 1.59 -2.20
N GLU A 156 14.87 2.54 -3.13
CA GLU A 156 15.98 3.10 -3.93
C GLU A 156 17.05 3.74 -3.04
N GLU A 157 16.61 4.49 -2.02
CA GLU A 157 17.48 5.19 -1.07
C GLU A 157 17.94 4.32 0.11
N ARG A 158 17.55 3.04 0.13
CA ARG A 158 17.89 2.06 1.18
C ARG A 158 17.56 2.55 2.59
N VAL A 159 16.45 3.27 2.72
CA VAL A 159 15.92 3.73 4.01
C VAL A 159 15.59 2.51 4.89
N VAL A 160 15.84 2.63 6.20
CA VAL A 160 15.49 1.59 7.16
C VAL A 160 13.97 1.44 7.20
N VAL A 161 13.48 0.27 6.79
CA VAL A 161 12.05 0.00 6.75
C VAL A 161 11.55 -0.26 8.19
N PRO A 162 10.59 0.54 8.69
CA PRO A 162 10.09 0.40 10.07
C PRO A 162 9.43 -0.96 10.33
N GLU A 163 8.80 -1.52 9.29
CA GLU A 163 8.03 -2.76 9.35
C GLU A 163 8.63 -3.84 8.42
N PRO A 164 9.75 -4.48 8.81
CA PRO A 164 10.44 -5.45 7.96
C PRO A 164 9.58 -6.68 7.64
N ASN A 165 8.69 -7.05 8.57
CA ASN A 165 7.73 -8.14 8.41
C ASN A 165 6.77 -7.88 7.23
N ILE A 166 6.32 -6.64 7.06
CA ILE A 166 5.39 -6.27 6.00
C ILE A 166 6.12 -6.30 4.65
N LEU A 167 7.35 -5.79 4.59
CA LEU A 167 8.18 -5.86 3.39
C LEU A 167 8.41 -7.32 2.93
N ASP A 168 8.70 -8.22 3.86
CA ASP A 168 8.89 -9.63 3.55
C ASP A 168 7.62 -10.31 3.04
N PHE A 169 6.45 -9.94 3.59
CA PHE A 169 5.17 -10.36 3.05
C PHE A 169 4.96 -9.85 1.62
N HIS A 170 5.21 -8.57 1.34
CA HIS A 170 5.13 -8.03 -0.03
C HIS A 170 6.04 -8.78 -1.01
N ARG A 171 7.27 -9.09 -0.60
CA ARG A 171 8.19 -9.89 -1.42
C ARG A 171 7.65 -11.31 -1.68
N ALA A 172 7.06 -11.95 -0.67
CA ALA A 172 6.46 -13.27 -0.81
C ALA A 172 5.27 -13.26 -1.80
N VAL A 173 4.41 -12.23 -1.72
CA VAL A 173 3.31 -12.02 -2.68
C VAL A 173 3.84 -11.84 -4.10
N LEU A 174 4.80 -10.94 -4.31
CA LEU A 174 5.39 -10.70 -5.63
C LEU A 174 6.05 -11.96 -6.20
N GLN A 175 6.69 -12.77 -5.36
CA GLN A 175 7.28 -14.03 -5.79
C GLN A 175 6.22 -15.06 -6.19
N SER A 176 5.08 -15.12 -5.50
CA SER A 176 3.93 -15.95 -5.91
C SER A 176 3.41 -15.51 -7.27
N ILE A 177 3.21 -14.20 -7.48
CA ILE A 177 2.72 -13.66 -8.75
C ILE A 177 3.70 -13.98 -9.88
N LYS A 178 5.02 -13.83 -9.65
CA LYS A 178 6.03 -14.19 -10.66
C LYS A 178 5.99 -15.67 -11.06
N ARG A 179 5.67 -16.58 -10.14
CA ARG A 179 5.64 -18.03 -10.38
C ARG A 179 4.34 -18.50 -11.04
N HIS A 180 3.19 -18.02 -10.54
CA HIS A 180 1.87 -18.56 -10.88
C HIS A 180 1.01 -17.60 -11.72
N GLY A 181 1.42 -16.33 -11.84
CA GLY A 181 0.64 -15.25 -12.45
C GLY A 181 -0.51 -14.76 -11.59
N ARG A 182 -0.75 -15.39 -10.43
CA ARG A 182 -1.73 -15.02 -9.40
C ARG A 182 -1.16 -15.27 -8.02
N THR A 183 -1.77 -14.66 -7.01
CA THR A 183 -1.39 -14.87 -5.61
C THR A 183 -1.98 -16.19 -5.10
N HIS A 184 -1.11 -17.14 -4.74
CA HIS A 184 -1.52 -18.39 -4.11
C HIS A 184 -1.40 -18.26 -2.58
N LYS A 185 -2.55 -18.18 -1.91
CA LYS A 185 -2.66 -17.78 -0.50
C LYS A 185 -1.83 -18.67 0.43
N LEU A 186 -1.91 -20.00 0.25
CA LEU A 186 -1.16 -20.97 1.06
C LEU A 186 0.36 -20.82 0.87
N GLU A 187 0.82 -20.68 -0.36
CA GLU A 187 2.26 -20.54 -0.66
C GLU A 187 2.85 -19.27 -0.06
N VAL A 188 2.15 -18.14 -0.19
CA VAL A 188 2.59 -16.87 0.40
C VAL A 188 2.68 -16.99 1.91
N MET A 189 1.64 -17.54 2.55
CA MET A 189 1.60 -17.75 4.00
C MET A 189 2.74 -18.67 4.47
N LEU A 190 2.92 -19.81 3.79
CA LEU A 190 3.94 -20.80 4.15
C LEU A 190 5.35 -20.21 4.00
N ARG A 191 5.65 -19.53 2.89
CA ARG A 191 6.97 -18.91 2.67
C ARG A 191 7.27 -17.81 3.65
N TYR A 192 6.29 -16.95 3.92
CA TYR A 192 6.43 -15.88 4.91
C TYR A 192 6.78 -16.46 6.29
N ARG A 193 6.08 -17.53 6.73
CA ARG A 193 6.32 -18.18 8.02
C ARG A 193 7.59 -19.01 8.08
N LEU A 194 7.92 -19.74 7.01
CA LEU A 194 9.18 -20.49 6.88
C LEU A 194 10.38 -19.56 7.04
N LYS A 195 10.33 -18.37 6.42
CA LYS A 195 11.40 -17.38 6.55
C LYS A 195 11.55 -16.86 7.98
N ARG A 196 10.45 -16.84 8.75
CA ARG A 196 10.42 -16.40 10.15
C ARG A 196 10.57 -17.53 11.17
N TRP A 197 10.76 -18.78 10.72
CA TRP A 197 10.81 -19.97 11.58
C TRP A 197 9.58 -20.13 12.51
N ASP A 198 8.45 -19.52 12.16
CA ASP A 198 7.23 -19.50 12.98
C ASP A 198 6.08 -20.24 12.28
N LEU A 199 6.29 -21.53 12.05
CA LEU A 199 5.33 -22.36 11.31
C LEU A 199 4.23 -22.94 12.21
N PHE A 200 4.50 -23.11 13.51
CA PHE A 200 3.65 -23.88 14.42
C PHE A 200 2.69 -23.04 15.27
N SER A 201 2.93 -21.73 15.43
CA SER A 201 2.12 -20.82 16.26
C SER A 201 0.63 -20.81 15.88
N ASP A 202 0.36 -21.08 14.61
CA ASP A 202 -0.92 -20.80 13.98
C ASP A 202 -1.61 -22.03 13.37
N LEU A 203 -1.09 -23.22 13.69
CA LEU A 203 -1.64 -24.51 13.25
C LEU A 203 -3.13 -24.62 13.56
N ARG A 204 -3.57 -24.17 14.75
CA ARG A 204 -4.99 -24.23 15.15
C ARG A 204 -5.90 -23.42 14.23
N VAL A 205 -5.52 -22.21 13.87
CA VAL A 205 -6.28 -21.36 12.95
C VAL A 205 -6.20 -21.92 11.53
N GLY A 206 -5.02 -22.39 11.12
CA GLY A 206 -4.78 -23.07 9.85
C GLY A 206 -5.71 -24.28 9.66
N PHE A 207 -5.81 -25.17 10.67
CA PHE A 207 -6.73 -26.31 10.65
C PHE A 207 -8.19 -25.88 10.56
N ARG A 208 -8.60 -24.84 11.29
CA ARG A 208 -9.97 -24.31 11.21
C ARG A 208 -10.31 -23.75 9.83
N MET A 209 -9.35 -23.11 9.17
CA MET A 209 -9.53 -22.60 7.81
C MET A 209 -9.53 -23.70 6.75
N LEU A 210 -8.70 -24.74 6.96
CA LEU A 210 -8.68 -25.93 6.12
C LEU A 210 -10.00 -26.69 6.20
N ALA A 211 -10.54 -26.88 7.41
CA ALA A 211 -11.85 -27.49 7.63
C ALA A 211 -12.98 -26.73 6.93
N LYS A 212 -12.88 -25.39 6.87
CA LYS A 212 -13.83 -24.52 6.13
C LYS A 212 -13.52 -24.41 4.63
N ARG A 213 -12.56 -25.17 4.09
CA ARG A 213 -12.10 -25.13 2.68
C ARG A 213 -11.75 -23.72 2.18
N LYS A 214 -11.26 -22.84 3.06
CA LYS A 214 -10.89 -21.46 2.73
C LYS A 214 -9.45 -21.31 2.23
N LEU A 215 -8.68 -22.40 2.24
CA LEU A 215 -7.30 -22.47 1.76
C LEU A 215 -7.27 -23.33 0.50
N GLU A 216 -6.97 -22.69 -0.63
CA GLU A 216 -6.62 -23.39 -1.87
C GLU A 216 -5.26 -24.06 -1.66
N LEU A 217 -5.22 -25.39 -1.75
CA LEU A 217 -3.99 -26.17 -1.57
C LEU A 217 -3.16 -26.23 -2.85
N LEU A 218 -3.84 -26.19 -4.00
CA LEU A 218 -3.22 -26.25 -5.31
C LEU A 218 -3.25 -24.88 -5.98
N PRO A 219 -2.12 -24.42 -6.53
CA PRO A 219 -2.06 -23.13 -7.19
C PRO A 219 -2.83 -23.15 -8.52
N SER A 220 -3.79 -22.24 -8.66
CA SER A 220 -4.44 -21.97 -9.95
C SER A 220 -3.52 -21.11 -10.81
N ARG A 221 -3.10 -21.66 -11.97
CA ARG A 221 -2.26 -20.91 -12.93
C ARG A 221 -3.13 -19.99 -13.77
N SER A 222 -2.71 -18.74 -13.93
CA SER A 222 -3.38 -17.81 -14.86
C SER A 222 -2.97 -18.10 -16.30
N SER A 223 -3.92 -17.91 -17.23
CA SER A 223 -3.68 -18.02 -18.68
C SER A 223 -2.59 -17.05 -19.17
N ASN A 224 -2.50 -15.86 -18.57
CA ASN A 224 -1.66 -14.74 -19.04
C ASN A 224 -0.25 -14.74 -18.41
N LEU A 225 0.26 -15.91 -17.99
CA LEU A 225 1.55 -16.01 -17.29
C LEU A 225 2.73 -15.44 -18.12
N ARG A 226 2.68 -15.57 -19.45
CA ARG A 226 3.74 -15.05 -20.33
C ARG A 226 3.82 -13.52 -20.30
N GLU A 227 2.68 -12.84 -20.35
CA GLU A 227 2.60 -11.38 -20.26
C GLU A 227 3.09 -10.89 -18.91
N ILE A 228 2.65 -11.54 -17.84
CA ILE A 228 3.07 -11.18 -16.48
C ILE A 228 4.59 -11.32 -16.34
N LYS A 229 5.19 -12.39 -16.87
CA LYS A 229 6.65 -12.56 -16.84
C LYS A 229 7.38 -11.47 -17.62
N LYS A 230 6.88 -11.07 -18.80
CA LYS A 230 7.44 -9.95 -19.57
C LYS A 230 7.45 -8.65 -18.78
N LEU A 231 6.35 -8.32 -18.09
CA LEU A 231 6.27 -7.13 -17.24
C LEU A 231 7.34 -7.13 -16.14
N PHE A 232 7.60 -8.28 -15.51
CA PHE A 232 8.66 -8.41 -14.50
C PHE A 232 10.07 -8.32 -15.10
N GLU A 233 10.27 -8.69 -16.36
CA GLU A 233 11.56 -8.59 -17.05
C GLU A 233 11.84 -7.15 -17.52
N GLU A 234 10.84 -6.48 -18.07
CA GLU A 234 10.92 -5.06 -18.48
C GLU A 234 11.22 -4.15 -17.29
N LYS A 235 10.50 -4.33 -16.18
CA LYS A 235 10.71 -3.57 -14.94
C LYS A 235 12.05 -3.84 -14.25
N LYS A 236 12.76 -4.92 -14.58
CA LYS A 236 14.10 -5.21 -14.03
C LYS A 236 15.20 -4.42 -14.76
N ARG A 237 14.88 -3.82 -15.91
CA ARG A 237 15.80 -3.10 -16.78
C ARG A 237 15.85 -1.59 -16.51
N ILE A 238 15.02 -1.10 -15.58
CA ILE A 238 14.98 0.28 -15.05
C ILE A 238 15.42 0.21 -13.59
#